data_AF-A0A645JLL4-F1
#
_entry.id   AF-A0A645JLL4-F1
#
_cell.length_a   1.000
_cell.length_b   1.000
_cell.length_c   1.000
_cell.angle_alpha   90.00
_cell.angle_beta   90.00
_cell.angle_gamma   90.00
#
_symmetry.space_group_name_H-M   'P 1'
#
loop_
_entity.id
_entity.type
_entity.pdbx_description
1 polymer ?
#
loop_
_entity_poly.entity_id
_entity_poly.type
_entity_poly.pdbx_seq_one_letter_code
_entity_poly.pdbx_strand_id
1 'polypeptide(L)'
;MFEGDSAKANAIVTSALKNVGDTLYLVIKKHQEGSLNWGKLESFGIKEGAVGLARNDNYKKNVPAEVQTWVDELENKVKNGEYTVPSAFTMTNEEFIELKNSIKP
;
A
#
# COMPACT_ATOMS: atom_id res chain seq x y z
N MET A 1 -11.01 9.48 -14.01
CA MET A 1 -11.95 9.86 -12.94
C MET A 1 -12.38 11.33 -13.02
N PHE A 2 -11.52 12.28 -13.43
CA PHE A 2 -11.88 13.71 -13.55
C PHE A 2 -11.32 14.39 -14.81
N GLU A 3 -11.25 13.67 -15.95
CA GLU A 3 -10.58 14.18 -17.18
C GLU A 3 -11.19 15.47 -17.75
N GLY A 4 -12.40 15.87 -17.34
CA GLY A 4 -13.04 17.13 -17.72
C GLY A 4 -13.00 18.25 -16.67
N ASP A 5 -12.42 18.03 -15.50
CA ASP A 5 -12.36 19.01 -14.39
C ASP A 5 -10.93 19.05 -13.83
N SER A 6 -10.09 19.88 -14.47
CA SER A 6 -8.67 19.99 -14.17
C SER A 6 -8.40 20.49 -12.75
N ALA A 7 -9.29 21.30 -12.17
CA ALA A 7 -9.15 21.78 -10.80
C ALA A 7 -9.28 20.62 -9.80
N LYS A 8 -10.30 19.76 -9.97
CA LYS A 8 -10.47 18.56 -9.12
C LYS A 8 -9.38 17.53 -9.34
N ALA A 9 -8.95 17.32 -10.58
CA ALA A 9 -7.87 16.39 -10.88
C ALA A 9 -6.56 16.79 -10.18
N ASN A 10 -6.20 18.08 -10.23
CA ASN A 10 -4.97 18.58 -9.60
C ASN A 10 -4.99 18.51 -8.07
N ALA A 11 -6.16 18.62 -7.43
CA ALA A 11 -6.30 18.52 -5.97
C ALA A 11 -5.96 17.12 -5.41
N ILE A 12 -5.94 16.08 -6.26
CA ILE A 12 -5.65 14.70 -5.84
C ILE A 12 -4.20 14.36 -6.22
N VAL A 13 -3.27 14.62 -5.31
CA VAL A 13 -1.83 14.43 -5.55
C VAL A 13 -1.49 12.98 -5.93
N THR A 14 -2.10 12.00 -5.26
CA THR A 14 -1.94 10.57 -5.54
C THR A 14 -3.06 9.76 -4.89
N SER A 15 -3.01 8.44 -4.96
CA SER A 15 -3.93 7.53 -4.30
C SER A 15 -3.19 6.31 -3.79
N ALA A 16 -3.58 5.83 -2.61
CA ALA A 16 -3.21 4.50 -2.16
C ALA A 16 -4.00 3.47 -3.01
N LEU A 17 -3.28 2.67 -3.77
CA LEU A 17 -3.85 1.60 -4.57
C LEU A 17 -4.08 0.37 -3.68
N LYS A 18 -5.25 -0.24 -3.81
CA LYS A 18 -5.54 -1.58 -3.32
C LYS A 18 -5.93 -2.44 -4.52
N ASN A 19 -4.99 -3.23 -5.01
CA ASN A 19 -5.11 -4.03 -6.22
C ASN A 19 -5.90 -5.32 -5.95
N VAL A 20 -7.18 -5.16 -5.58
CA VAL A 20 -8.08 -6.28 -5.27
C VAL A 20 -8.23 -7.21 -6.47
N GLY A 21 -8.31 -6.66 -7.69
CA GLY A 21 -8.38 -7.46 -8.92
C GLY A 21 -7.19 -8.40 -9.09
N ASP A 22 -5.97 -7.87 -9.00
CA ASP A 22 -4.73 -8.65 -9.12
C ASP A 22 -4.61 -9.67 -7.98
N THR A 23 -5.05 -9.30 -6.78
CA THR A 23 -5.06 -10.19 -5.61
C THR A 23 -6.02 -11.36 -5.84
N LEU A 24 -7.23 -11.11 -6.34
CA LEU A 24 -8.21 -12.16 -6.66
C LEU A 24 -7.69 -13.07 -7.78
N TYR A 25 -7.10 -12.49 -8.83
CA TYR A 25 -6.47 -13.26 -9.90
C TYR A 25 -5.37 -14.18 -9.37
N LEU A 26 -4.48 -13.66 -8.52
CA LEU A 26 -3.42 -14.45 -7.88
C LEU A 26 -4.00 -15.61 -7.06
N VAL A 27 -5.03 -15.37 -6.25
CA VAL A 27 -5.68 -16.40 -5.43
C VAL A 27 -6.31 -17.49 -6.29
N ILE A 28 -7.02 -17.12 -7.37
CA ILE A 28 -7.61 -18.07 -8.31
C ILE A 28 -6.53 -18.90 -8.99
N LYS A 29 -5.42 -18.27 -9.42
CA LYS A 29 -4.28 -18.96 -10.01
C LYS A 29 -3.66 -19.98 -9.03
N LYS A 30 -3.40 -19.57 -7.78
CA LYS A 30 -2.91 -20.49 -6.73
C LYS A 30 -3.86 -21.66 -6.51
N HIS A 31 -5.17 -21.43 -6.57
CA HIS A 31 -6.16 -22.50 -6.44
C HIS A 31 -6.06 -23.51 -7.59
N GLN A 32 -5.96 -23.03 -8.83
CA GLN A 32 -5.79 -23.87 -10.02
C GLN A 32 -4.49 -24.67 -9.99
N GLU A 33 -3.41 -24.09 -9.46
CA GLU A 33 -2.11 -24.75 -9.26
C GLU A 33 -2.09 -25.71 -8.05
N GLY A 34 -3.17 -25.77 -7.27
CA GLY A 34 -3.23 -26.58 -6.04
C GLY A 34 -2.35 -26.07 -4.90
N SER A 35 -1.83 -24.84 -5.00
CA SER A 35 -0.90 -24.23 -4.04
C SER A 35 -1.57 -23.27 -3.05
N LEU A 36 -2.88 -23.04 -3.19
CA LEU A 36 -3.63 -22.16 -2.29
C LEU A 36 -3.81 -22.78 -0.90
N ASN A 37 -3.47 -22.02 0.14
CA ASN A 37 -3.60 -22.47 1.53
C ASN A 37 -5.02 -22.24 2.09
N TRP A 38 -5.94 -23.11 1.73
CA TRP A 38 -7.30 -23.06 2.28
C TRP A 38 -7.33 -23.11 3.81
N GLY A 39 -8.27 -22.36 4.41
CA GLY A 39 -8.44 -22.29 5.86
C GLY A 39 -7.37 -21.50 6.60
N LYS A 40 -6.43 -20.86 5.90
CA LYS A 40 -5.41 -19.97 6.48
C LYS A 40 -5.61 -18.53 6.04
N LEU A 41 -5.23 -17.61 6.92
CA LEU A 41 -5.14 -16.18 6.58
C LEU A 41 -3.84 -15.94 5.82
N GLU A 42 -3.93 -15.45 4.59
CA GLU A 42 -2.80 -14.91 3.83
C GLU A 42 -2.87 -13.38 3.83
N SER A 43 -1.75 -12.71 4.11
CA SER A 43 -1.64 -11.25 4.01
C SER A 43 -0.92 -10.89 2.72
N PHE A 44 -1.48 -9.93 1.97
CA PHE A 44 -0.91 -9.43 0.73
C PHE A 44 -0.68 -7.92 0.87
N GLY A 45 0.58 -7.52 0.83
CA GLY A 45 1.01 -6.14 1.05
C GLY A 45 1.73 -5.55 -0.16
N ILE A 46 2.62 -4.58 0.13
CA ILE A 46 3.46 -3.91 -0.87
C ILE A 46 4.35 -4.91 -1.61
N LYS A 47 4.84 -5.94 -0.89
CA LYS A 47 5.71 -6.98 -1.45
C LYS A 47 5.03 -7.80 -2.53
N GLU A 48 3.75 -8.15 -2.33
CA GLU A 48 2.95 -8.92 -3.28
C GLU A 48 2.29 -8.05 -4.35
N GLY A 49 2.51 -6.73 -4.32
CA GLY A 49 1.88 -5.77 -5.24
C GLY A 49 0.38 -5.56 -4.99
N ALA A 50 -0.16 -6.06 -3.88
CA ALA A 50 -1.58 -5.93 -3.55
C ALA A 50 -1.96 -4.53 -3.06
N VAL A 51 -0.98 -3.78 -2.57
CA VAL A 51 -1.12 -2.35 -2.29
C VAL A 51 0.06 -1.57 -2.86
N GLY A 52 -0.16 -0.30 -3.18
CA GLY A 52 0.90 0.56 -3.74
C GLY A 52 0.48 2.02 -3.85
N LEU A 53 1.28 2.81 -4.55
CA LEU A 53 1.03 4.24 -4.76
C LEU A 53 0.77 4.53 -6.24
N ALA A 54 -0.25 5.33 -6.53
CA ALA A 54 -0.54 5.77 -7.89
C ALA A 54 0.49 6.82 -8.35
N ARG A 55 1.46 6.41 -9.18
CA ARG A 55 2.53 7.26 -9.72
C ARG A 55 2.18 7.85 -11.09
N ASN A 56 1.05 8.55 -11.17
CA ASN A 56 0.59 9.20 -12.40
C ASN A 56 1.26 10.57 -12.63
N ASP A 57 0.92 11.24 -13.73
CA ASP A 57 1.48 12.55 -14.06
C ASP A 57 1.18 13.62 -13.02
N ASN A 58 0.03 13.54 -12.33
CA ASN A 58 -0.29 14.48 -11.26
C ASN A 58 0.63 14.30 -10.05
N TYR A 59 0.93 13.06 -9.66
CA TYR A 59 1.91 12.76 -8.62
C TYR A 59 3.29 13.30 -9.00
N LYS A 60 3.77 12.96 -10.19
CA LYS A 60 5.11 13.38 -10.67
C LYS A 60 5.25 14.90 -10.77
N LYS A 61 4.17 15.60 -11.12
CA LYS A 61 4.15 17.06 -11.26
C LYS A 61 4.10 17.78 -9.91
N ASN A 62 3.31 17.29 -8.95
CA ASN A 62 3.05 18.01 -7.70
C ASN A 62 3.94 17.57 -6.53
N VAL A 63 4.57 16.40 -6.62
CA VAL A 63 5.45 15.89 -5.55
C VAL A 63 6.91 16.18 -5.93
N PRO A 64 7.70 16.87 -5.08
CA PRO A 64 9.12 17.10 -5.34
C PRO A 64 9.88 15.80 -5.57
N ALA A 65 10.86 15.81 -6.47
CA ALA A 65 11.62 14.61 -6.84
C ALA A 65 12.30 13.94 -5.64
N GLU A 66 12.81 14.72 -4.69
CA GLU A 66 13.38 14.22 -3.43
C GLU A 66 12.38 13.41 -2.59
N VAL A 67 11.10 13.84 -2.56
CA VAL A 67 10.03 13.13 -1.85
C VAL A 67 9.65 11.86 -2.61
N GLN A 68 9.66 11.89 -3.94
CA GLN A 68 9.42 10.68 -4.75
C GLN A 68 10.48 9.62 -4.48
N THR A 69 11.77 10.01 -4.52
CA THR A 69 12.89 9.13 -4.20
C THR A 69 12.79 8.59 -2.78
N TRP A 70 12.51 9.44 -1.79
CA TRP A 70 12.35 9.02 -0.40
C TRP A 70 11.23 7.99 -0.22
N VAL A 71 10.07 8.19 -0.87
CA VAL A 71 8.97 7.23 -0.85
C VAL A 71 9.35 5.90 -1.52
N ASP A 72 10.07 5.94 -2.64
CA ASP A 72 10.54 4.73 -3.33
C ASP A 72 11.54 3.93 -2.47
N GLU A 73 12.45 4.63 -1.78
CA GLU A 73 13.36 4.01 -0.81
C GLU A 73 12.61 3.35 0.34
N LEU A 74 11.64 4.05 0.94
CA LEU A 74 10.79 3.47 2.01
C LEU A 74 9.99 2.26 1.52
N GLU A 75 9.41 2.33 0.32
CA GLU A 75 8.68 1.21 -0.28
C GLU A 75 9.61 -0.01 -0.43
N ASN A 76 10.85 0.20 -0.89
CA ASN A 76 11.85 -0.86 -1.01
C ASN A 76 12.27 -1.44 0.34
N LYS A 77 12.43 -0.61 1.37
CA LYS A 77 12.72 -1.06 2.74
C LYS A 77 11.59 -1.89 3.35
N VAL A 78 10.34 -1.61 2.98
CA VAL A 78 9.21 -2.48 3.38
C VAL A 78 9.22 -3.78 2.57
N LYS A 79 9.47 -3.71 1.25
CA LYS A 79 9.51 -4.90 0.38
C LYS A 79 10.62 -5.89 0.76
N ASN A 80 11.80 -5.38 1.11
CA ASN A 80 12.96 -6.20 1.47
C ASN A 80 12.92 -6.70 2.92
N GLY A 81 11.97 -6.22 3.74
CA GLY A 81 11.80 -6.60 5.13
C GLY A 81 12.68 -5.83 6.13
N GLU A 82 13.40 -4.80 5.69
CA GLU A 82 14.14 -3.89 6.59
C GLU A 82 13.17 -3.14 7.51
N TYR A 83 12.01 -2.74 7.00
CA TYR A 83 10.93 -2.15 7.78
C TYR A 83 9.70 -3.06 7.82
N THR A 84 9.23 -3.33 9.05
CA THR A 84 7.97 -4.02 9.29
C THR A 84 6.94 -3.01 9.75
N VAL A 85 5.86 -2.87 8.98
CA VAL A 85 4.75 -1.99 9.35
C VAL A 85 3.86 -2.72 10.37
N PRO A 86 3.63 -2.17 11.58
CA PRO A 86 2.79 -2.81 12.58
C PRO A 86 1.34 -2.93 12.10
N SER A 87 0.68 -4.02 12.50
CA SER A 87 -0.70 -4.29 12.16
C SER A 87 -1.57 -4.26 13.41
N ALA A 88 -2.66 -3.48 13.38
CA ALA A 88 -3.64 -3.49 14.46
C ALA A 88 -4.27 -4.88 14.70
N PHE A 89 -4.24 -5.78 13.71
CA PHE A 89 -4.71 -7.16 13.86
C PHE A 89 -3.81 -8.03 14.74
N THR A 90 -2.59 -7.59 15.03
CA THR A 90 -1.60 -8.34 15.81
C THR A 90 -1.24 -7.62 17.12
N MET A 91 -2.01 -6.61 17.53
CA MET A 91 -1.74 -5.77 18.70
C MET A 91 -2.93 -5.81 19.66
N THR A 92 -2.67 -5.59 20.95
CA THR A 92 -3.72 -5.27 21.91
C THR A 92 -4.20 -3.83 21.72
N ASN A 93 -5.35 -3.50 22.33
CA ASN A 93 -5.85 -2.13 22.33
C ASN A 93 -4.88 -1.17 23.03
N GLU A 94 -4.23 -1.63 24.10
CA GLU A 94 -3.24 -0.84 24.85
C GLU A 94 -2.01 -0.53 23.98
N GLU A 95 -1.44 -1.55 23.32
CA GLU A 95 -0.30 -1.39 22.40
C GLU A 95 -0.65 -0.45 21.24
N PHE A 96 -1.87 -0.55 20.70
CA PHE A 96 -2.36 0.35 19.66
C PHE A 96 -2.45 1.81 20.15
N ILE A 97 -2.95 2.03 21.36
CA ILE A 97 -3.05 3.37 21.96
C ILE A 97 -1.65 3.96 22.20
N GLU A 98 -0.70 3.15 22.67
CA GLU A 98 0.68 3.56 22.87
C GLU A 98 1.34 3.98 21.56
N LEU A 99 1.24 3.13 20.52
CA LEU A 99 1.75 3.46 19.18
C LEU A 99 1.10 4.72 18.62
N LYS A 100 -0.22 4.88 18.79
CA LYS A 100 -0.94 6.09 18.36
C LYS A 100 -0.44 7.33 19.08
N ASN A 101 -0.07 7.22 20.36
CA ASN A 101 0.43 8.36 21.15
C ASN A 101 1.88 8.71 20.80
N SER A 102 2.73 7.72 20.47
CA SER A 102 4.15 7.96 20.15
C SER A 102 4.37 8.69 18.82
N ILE A 103 3.39 8.66 17.92
CA ILE A 103 3.46 9.30 16.59
C ILE A 103 2.63 10.60 16.48
N LYS A 104 2.11 11.11 17.61
CA LYS A 104 1.40 12.40 17.61
C LYS A 104 2.37 13.54 17.26
N PRO A 105 1.98 14.46 16.35
CA PRO A 105 2.74 15.67 16.07
C PRO A 105 2.91 16.57 17.31
#